data_AF-A0A348N114-F1
#
_entry.id   AF-A0A348N114-F1
#
_cell.length_a   1.000
_cell.length_b   1.000
_cell.length_c   1.000
_cell.angle_alpha   90.00
_cell.angle_beta   90.00
_cell.angle_gamma   90.00
#
_symmetry.space_group_name_H-M   'P 1'
#
loop_
_entity.id
_entity.type
_entity.pdbx_description
1 polymer ?
#
loop_
_entity_poly.entity_id
_entity_poly.type
_entity_poly.pdbx_seq_one_letter_code
_entity_poly.pdbx_strand_id
1 'polypeptide(L)'
;MKKLLLTTALLVSLSLPAFAAHPGGTIYADVNGLVCDFCARALEKVFGKQEALESINVDLDEKVITVHFNEGQSLNDETITQLITDAGYNVREIRHGE
;
A
#
# COMPACT_ATOMS: atom_id res chain seq x y z
N MET A 1 44.73 -42.27 -19.67
CA MET A 1 44.52 -43.21 -18.54
C MET A 1 44.64 -42.38 -17.27
N LYS A 2 43.74 -42.29 -16.32
CA LYS A 2 42.49 -42.97 -15.99
C LYS A 2 41.96 -42.09 -14.84
N LYS A 3 40.66 -41.74 -14.88
CA LYS A 3 39.79 -41.66 -13.70
C LYS A 3 40.20 -40.57 -12.67
N LEU A 4 39.39 -39.55 -12.45
CA LEU A 4 38.22 -39.61 -11.58
C LEU A 4 37.56 -38.23 -11.78
N LEU A 5 36.28 -38.12 -12.16
CA LEU A 5 35.15 -38.05 -11.21
C LEU A 5 35.35 -36.86 -10.24
N LEU A 6 34.44 -35.92 -10.04
CA LEU A 6 32.99 -36.03 -9.90
C LEU A 6 32.52 -34.57 -9.71
N THR A 7 31.38 -34.21 -10.30
CA THR A 7 30.36 -33.30 -9.71
C THR A 7 30.76 -31.94 -9.14
N THR A 8 30.32 -30.88 -9.81
CA THR A 8 29.53 -29.76 -9.24
C THR A 8 29.22 -28.86 -10.43
N ALA A 9 28.15 -29.10 -11.20
CA ALA A 9 26.82 -28.60 -10.85
C ALA A 9 26.87 -27.24 -10.12
N LEU A 10 27.69 -26.30 -10.61
CA LEU A 10 27.50 -24.90 -10.31
C LEU A 10 26.33 -24.41 -11.18
N LEU A 11 25.15 -24.99 -10.91
CA LEU A 11 23.90 -24.28 -11.07
C LEU A 11 24.06 -23.06 -10.18
N VAL A 12 24.50 -21.97 -10.79
CA VAL A 12 24.21 -20.61 -10.35
C VAL A 12 22.68 -20.55 -10.35
N SER A 13 22.08 -21.07 -9.28
CA SER A 13 20.71 -20.76 -8.92
C SER A 13 20.75 -19.29 -8.57
N LEU A 14 20.57 -18.50 -9.61
CA LEU A 14 20.25 -17.10 -9.62
C LEU A 14 19.15 -16.93 -8.56
N SER A 15 19.57 -16.60 -7.34
CA SER A 15 18.71 -15.98 -6.36
C SER A 15 18.37 -14.62 -6.95
N LEU A 16 17.41 -14.61 -7.88
CA LEU A 16 16.60 -13.44 -8.09
C LEU A 16 16.06 -13.13 -6.70
N PRO A 17 16.45 -12.02 -6.05
CA PRO A 17 15.44 -11.41 -5.20
C PRO A 17 14.29 -11.21 -6.17
N ALA A 18 13.18 -11.88 -5.92
CA ALA A 18 11.92 -11.46 -6.47
C ALA A 18 11.79 -10.02 -5.98
N PHE A 19 12.28 -9.07 -6.79
CA PHE A 19 11.96 -7.67 -6.63
C PHE A 19 10.45 -7.68 -6.73
N ALA A 20 9.84 -7.61 -5.56
CA ALA A 20 8.42 -7.54 -5.41
C ALA A 20 8.01 -6.30 -6.18
N ALA A 21 7.58 -6.51 -7.42
CA ALA A 21 6.93 -5.50 -8.21
C ALA A 21 5.60 -5.23 -7.50
N HIS A 22 5.63 -4.32 -6.54
CA HIS A 22 4.47 -3.53 -6.18
C HIS A 22 4.74 -2.15 -6.79
N PRO A 23 4.45 -1.95 -8.08
CA PRO A 23 4.59 -0.66 -8.70
C PRO A 23 3.44 0.21 -8.18
N GLY A 24 3.62 0.88 -7.04
CA GLY A 24 2.67 1.89 -6.54
C GLY A 24 1.22 1.40 -6.50
N GLY A 25 0.88 0.61 -5.48
CA GLY A 25 -0.47 0.08 -5.34
C GLY A 25 -1.52 1.18 -5.17
N THR A 26 -2.79 0.81 -5.34
CA THR A 26 -3.91 1.64 -4.88
C THR A 26 -4.53 0.97 -3.66
N ILE A 27 -4.90 1.72 -2.63
CA ILE A 27 -5.67 1.20 -1.50
C ILE A 27 -7.02 1.89 -1.43
N TYR A 28 -8.05 1.10 -1.12
CA TYR A 28 -9.41 1.53 -0.85
C TYR A 28 -9.72 1.23 0.61
N ALA A 29 -10.01 2.26 1.40
CA ALA A 29 -10.40 2.12 2.79
C ALA A 29 -11.84 2.60 2.99
N ASP A 30 -12.73 1.68 3.36
CA ASP A 30 -14.09 1.98 3.74
C ASP A 30 -14.11 2.54 5.15
N VAL A 31 -14.74 3.69 5.35
CA VAL A 31 -14.73 4.39 6.64
C VAL A 31 -16.13 4.76 7.11
N ASN A 32 -16.34 4.71 8.42
CA ASN A 32 -17.53 5.25 9.04
C ASN A 32 -17.29 6.68 9.51
N GLY A 33 -18.32 7.52 9.41
CA GLY A 33 -18.30 8.89 9.94
C GLY A 33 -17.91 9.97 8.95
N LEU A 34 -17.69 9.63 7.68
CA LEU A 34 -17.67 10.62 6.59
C LEU A 34 -19.10 11.14 6.37
N VAL A 35 -19.35 12.39 6.74
CA VAL A 35 -20.68 13.02 6.66
C VAL A 35 -20.67 14.41 6.02
N CYS A 36 -19.49 14.97 5.76
CA CYS A 36 -19.35 16.37 5.37
C CYS A 36 -18.10 16.63 4.52
N ASP A 37 -18.14 17.64 3.65
CA ASP A 37 -16.98 18.00 2.82
C ASP A 37 -15.74 18.37 3.64
N PHE A 38 -15.93 19.06 4.77
CA PHE A 38 -14.82 19.40 5.67
C PHE A 38 -14.16 18.17 6.28
N CYS A 39 -14.91 17.09 6.45
CA CYS A 39 -14.46 15.80 6.96
C CYS A 39 -13.50 15.16 5.95
N ALA A 40 -13.86 15.18 4.66
CA ALA A 40 -12.99 14.73 3.57
C ALA A 40 -11.69 15.55 3.49
N ARG A 41 -11.78 16.90 3.55
CA ARG A 41 -10.60 17.77 3.49
C ARG A 41 -9.62 17.54 4.65
N ALA A 42 -10.11 17.19 5.82
CA ALA A 42 -9.25 16.85 6.97
C ALA A 42 -8.43 15.59 6.68
N LEU A 43 -9.05 14.54 6.15
CA LEU A 43 -8.37 13.29 5.76
C LEU A 43 -7.38 13.53 4.62
N GLU A 44 -7.77 14.23 3.56
CA GLU A 44 -6.86 14.61 2.46
C GLU A 44 -5.61 15.32 2.99
N LYS A 45 -5.75 16.18 4.01
CA LYS A 45 -4.62 16.89 4.62
C LYS A 45 -3.76 16.01 5.52
N VAL A 46 -4.32 14.99 6.18
CA VAL A 46 -3.56 14.04 7.00
C VAL A 46 -2.73 13.13 6.10
N PHE A 47 -3.36 12.56 5.08
CA PHE A 47 -2.72 11.67 4.11
C PHE A 47 -1.78 12.42 3.18
N GLY A 48 -2.11 13.61 2.72
CA GLY A 48 -1.26 14.41 1.83
C GLY A 48 0.07 14.88 2.44
N LYS A 49 0.30 14.66 3.75
CA LYS A 49 1.61 14.85 4.39
C LYS A 49 2.53 13.64 4.25
N GLN A 50 2.01 12.50 3.84
CA GLN A 50 2.77 11.27 3.68
C GLN A 50 3.53 11.34 2.35
N GLU A 51 4.85 11.32 2.42
CA GLU A 51 5.71 11.32 1.23
C GLU A 51 5.52 10.07 0.36
N ALA A 52 4.91 9.02 0.92
CA ALA A 52 4.60 7.77 0.25
C ALA A 52 3.48 7.87 -0.81
N LEU A 53 2.68 8.94 -0.77
CA LEU A 53 1.46 9.06 -1.56
C LEU A 53 1.66 9.95 -2.77
N GLU A 54 1.13 9.51 -3.91
CA GLU A 54 0.99 10.32 -5.11
C GLU A 54 -0.28 11.17 -5.02
N SER A 55 -1.39 10.54 -4.65
CA SER A 55 -2.68 11.23 -4.54
C SER A 55 -3.64 10.52 -3.58
N ILE A 56 -4.64 11.28 -3.11
CA ILE A 56 -5.74 10.80 -2.29
C ILE A 56 -7.05 11.35 -2.84
N ASN A 57 -8.07 10.49 -2.86
CA ASN A 57 -9.45 10.85 -3.13
C ASN A 57 -10.34 10.37 -1.98
N VAL A 58 -11.34 11.17 -1.63
CA VAL A 58 -12.33 10.80 -0.60
C VAL A 58 -13.72 10.89 -1.21
N ASP A 59 -14.38 9.75 -1.31
CA ASP A 59 -15.77 9.66 -1.76
C ASP A 59 -16.70 9.63 -0.54
N LEU A 60 -17.55 10.65 -0.41
CA LEU A 60 -18.50 10.77 0.69
C LEU A 60 -19.76 9.93 0.49
N ASP A 61 -20.14 9.68 -0.76
CA ASP A 61 -21.35 8.93 -1.12
C ASP A 61 -21.10 7.42 -0.88
N GLU A 62 -19.97 6.92 -1.36
CA GLU A 62 -19.52 5.55 -1.14
C GLU A 62 -18.87 5.34 0.23
N LYS A 63 -18.42 6.42 0.88
CA LYS A 63 -17.68 6.41 2.15
C LYS A 63 -16.35 5.66 2.04
N VAL A 64 -15.68 5.85 0.92
CA VAL A 64 -14.42 5.19 0.57
C VAL A 64 -13.32 6.23 0.44
N ILE A 65 -12.16 5.95 1.02
CA ILE A 65 -10.93 6.69 0.80
C ILE A 65 -10.08 5.90 -0.18
N THR A 66 -9.68 6.52 -1.28
CA THR A 66 -8.76 5.95 -2.26
C THR A 66 -7.40 6.62 -2.13
N VAL A 67 -6.35 5.82 -2.00
CA VAL A 67 -4.99 6.27 -1.85
C VAL A 67 -4.12 5.65 -2.93
N HIS A 68 -3.44 6.49 -3.71
CA HIS A 68 -2.46 6.08 -4.70
C HIS A 68 -1.05 6.31 -4.15
N PHE A 69 -0.22 5.26 -4.16
CA PHE A 69 1.16 5.35 -3.69
C PHE A 69 2.11 5.66 -4.85
N ASN A 70 3.21 6.35 -4.55
CA ASN A 70 4.27 6.49 -5.54
C ASN A 70 4.90 5.13 -5.87
N GLU A 71 5.58 5.05 -7.02
CA GLU A 71 6.24 3.81 -7.46
C GLU A 71 7.20 3.24 -6.41
N GLY A 72 7.00 1.97 -6.06
CA GLY A 72 7.81 1.26 -5.06
C GLY A 72 7.56 1.68 -3.60
N GLN A 73 6.56 2.53 -3.34
CA GLN A 73 6.13 2.90 -2.00
C GLN A 73 4.80 2.24 -1.63
N SER A 74 4.62 2.00 -0.34
CA SER A 74 3.36 1.52 0.23
C SER A 74 3.32 1.86 1.72
N LEU A 75 2.12 1.89 2.29
CA LEU A 75 1.91 1.89 3.73
C LEU A 75 1.23 0.58 4.12
N ASN A 76 1.55 0.08 5.31
CA ASN A 76 0.84 -1.07 5.84
C ASN A 76 -0.57 -0.68 6.33
N ASP A 77 -1.46 -1.66 6.36
CA ASP A 77 -2.86 -1.48 6.76
C ASP A 77 -3.00 -0.91 8.18
N GLU A 78 -2.06 -1.24 9.07
CA GLU A 78 -2.02 -0.70 10.44
C GLU A 78 -1.76 0.80 10.46
N THR A 79 -0.78 1.30 9.69
CA THR A 79 -0.50 2.74 9.60
C THR A 79 -1.68 3.48 8.99
N ILE A 80 -2.29 2.92 7.95
CA ILE A 80 -3.48 3.51 7.30
C ILE A 80 -4.63 3.59 8.32
N THR A 81 -4.86 2.51 9.07
CA THR A 81 -5.89 2.48 10.12
C THR A 81 -5.62 3.51 11.21
N GLN A 82 -4.37 3.64 11.65
CA GLN A 82 -3.99 4.64 12.65
C GLN A 82 -4.21 6.06 12.13
N LEU A 83 -3.79 6.39 10.90
CA LEU A 83 -4.01 7.71 10.32
C LEU A 83 -5.49 8.09 10.25
N ILE A 84 -6.36 7.13 9.90
CA ILE A 84 -7.81 7.32 9.84
C ILE A 84 -8.40 7.48 11.25
N THR A 85 -7.93 6.69 12.20
CA THR A 85 -8.40 6.71 13.60
C THR A 85 -7.98 7.99 14.31
N ASP A 86 -6.75 8.46 14.09
CA ASP A 86 -6.22 9.71 14.62
C ASP A 86 -6.95 10.93 14.03
N ALA A 87 -7.48 10.80 12.81
CA ALA A 87 -8.36 11.78 12.20
C ALA A 87 -9.81 11.74 12.75
N GLY A 88 -10.14 10.76 13.62
CA GLY A 88 -11.43 10.63 14.30
C GLY A 88 -12.45 9.72 13.60
N TYR A 89 -12.01 8.88 12.65
CA TYR A 89 -12.88 7.98 11.89
C TYR A 89 -12.61 6.52 12.23
N ASN A 90 -13.52 5.62 11.83
CA ASN A 90 -13.34 4.18 12.03
C ASN A 90 -13.24 3.47 10.69
N VAL A 91 -12.22 2.64 10.51
CA VAL A 91 -12.06 1.79 9.32
C VAL A 91 -13.00 0.58 9.41
N ARG A 92 -13.73 0.30 8.33
CA ARG A 92 -14.51 -0.93 8.17
C ARG A 92 -13.72 -2.02 7.46
N GLU A 93 -13.10 -1.67 6.35
CA GLU A 93 -12.43 -2.61 5.46
C GLU A 93 -11.31 -1.87 4.72
N ILE A 94 -10.23 -2.59 4.44
CA ILE A 94 -9.14 -2.13 3.57
C ILE A 94 -9.00 -3.14 2.44
N ARG A 95 -9.03 -2.65 1.20
CA ARG A 95 -8.83 -3.43 -0.02
C ARG A 95 -7.65 -2.88 -0.81
N HIS A 96 -6.87 -3.78 -1.38
CA HIS A 96 -5.71 -3.45 -2.21
C HIS A 96 -6.09 -3.60 -3.68
N GLY A 97 -5.90 -2.54 -4.45
CA GLY A 97 -6.02 -2.52 -5.91
C GLY A 97 -4.72 -3.00 -6.54
N GLU A 98 -4.88 -3.75 -7.64
CA GLU A 98 -3.81 -4.29 -8.47
C GLU A 98 -3.13 -3.23 -9.34
#